data_AF-A0A1Y2B5Z8-F1
#
_entry.id   AF-A0A1Y2B5Z8-F1
#
_cell.length_a   1.000
_cell.length_b   1.000
_cell.length_c   1.000
_cell.angle_alpha   90.00
_cell.angle_beta   90.00
_cell.angle_gamma   90.00
#
_symmetry.space_group_name_H-M   'P 1'
#
loop_
_entity.id
_entity.type
_entity.pdbx_description
1 polymer ?
#
loop_
_entity_poly.entity_id
_entity_poly.type
_entity_poly.pdbx_seq_one_letter_code
_entity_poly.pdbx_strand_id
1 'polypeptide(L)'
;MNSENGCFKGNGKCFCFFCLQDKYAEVLATLFIIGICAGTHFLNIMIHEDIGTFLSTAALISDSTVLVSLVVFFVGLFLQKSFLLKQVTVVFAVYIFFSLACFCCNFITLIFGDCYRETYNLFTVYTDFYLEENPDTKLEESEIKKNLKTKFYLEVVAHMLSLGFMIYYYITTSSYVEKINETEEIYVHKILDNNNFNINISDNSNSSNYGKYNRTFNSSKNYSAV
;
A
#
# COMPACT_ATOMS: atom_id res chain seq x y z
N MET A 1 -3.64 26.73 -13.98
CA MET A 1 -3.68 25.30 -13.59
C MET A 1 -2.26 24.75 -13.75
N ASN A 2 -1.44 24.82 -12.70
CA ASN A 2 -0.04 24.41 -12.79
C ASN A 2 0.05 22.87 -12.72
N SER A 3 0.58 22.26 -13.78
CA SER A 3 0.85 20.83 -13.89
C SER A 3 2.13 20.42 -13.15
N GLU A 4 2.51 21.15 -12.11
CA GLU A 4 3.85 21.02 -11.53
C GLU A 4 3.97 19.96 -10.42
N ASN A 5 2.85 19.50 -9.87
CA ASN A 5 2.79 18.59 -8.71
C ASN A 5 2.13 17.23 -9.05
N GLY A 6 2.59 16.52 -10.08
CA GLY A 6 2.09 15.18 -10.41
C GLY A 6 2.86 14.07 -9.66
N CYS A 7 2.17 12.99 -9.27
CA CYS A 7 2.75 11.81 -8.58
C CYS A 7 3.89 11.14 -9.34
N PHE A 8 3.84 11.22 -10.67
CA PHE A 8 4.74 10.53 -11.59
C PHE A 8 5.74 11.46 -12.30
N LYS A 9 6.20 12.54 -11.67
CA LYS A 9 7.28 13.37 -12.25
C LYS A 9 8.66 12.73 -12.07
N GLY A 10 9.37 12.49 -13.18
CA GLY A 10 10.77 12.05 -13.21
C GLY A 10 10.98 10.54 -13.02
N ASN A 11 12.12 10.13 -12.45
CA ASN A 11 12.57 8.73 -12.29
C ASN A 11 11.68 7.83 -11.39
N GLY A 12 10.55 8.35 -10.88
CA GLY A 12 9.55 7.59 -10.10
C GLY A 12 8.40 7.03 -10.95
N LYS A 13 8.49 7.07 -12.29
CA LYS A 13 7.47 6.49 -13.17
C LYS A 13 7.41 4.98 -13.05
N CYS A 14 6.20 4.46 -12.82
CA CYS A 14 5.90 3.04 -13.04
C CYS A 14 6.32 2.69 -14.46
N PHE A 15 7.24 1.71 -14.59
CA PHE A 15 7.93 1.38 -15.84
C PHE A 15 6.95 1.20 -17.02
N CYS A 16 5.75 0.70 -16.75
CA CYS A 16 4.70 0.46 -17.73
C CYS A 16 3.99 1.73 -18.26
N PHE A 17 4.15 2.91 -17.64
CA PHE A 17 3.42 4.13 -17.99
C PHE A 17 4.33 5.32 -18.36
N PHE A 18 5.60 5.07 -18.68
CA PHE A 18 6.59 6.12 -18.96
C PHE A 18 6.18 7.07 -20.11
N CYS A 19 5.38 6.56 -21.06
CA CYS A 19 4.91 7.29 -22.24
C CYS A 19 3.69 8.19 -22.00
N LEU A 20 3.05 8.14 -20.84
CA LEU A 20 1.86 8.92 -20.53
C LEU A 20 2.21 10.22 -19.78
N GLN A 21 1.41 11.25 -20.01
CA GLN A 21 1.42 12.46 -19.18
C GLN A 21 1.12 12.10 -17.72
N ASP A 22 1.84 12.73 -16.79
CA ASP A 22 1.93 12.29 -15.38
C ASP A 22 0.56 12.13 -14.69
N LYS A 23 -0.43 12.98 -15.02
CA LYS A 23 -1.81 12.85 -14.50
C LYS A 23 -2.54 11.59 -14.98
N TYR A 24 -2.37 11.20 -16.25
CA TYR A 24 -3.03 10.02 -16.79
C TYR A 24 -2.31 8.75 -16.36
N ALA A 25 -0.98 8.80 -16.24
CA ALA A 25 -0.19 7.71 -15.66
C ALA A 25 -0.63 7.41 -14.22
N GLU A 26 -0.95 8.45 -13.44
CA GLU A 26 -1.42 8.31 -12.07
C GLU A 26 -2.77 7.59 -11.95
N VAL A 27 -3.75 8.07 -12.70
CA VAL A 27 -5.09 7.46 -12.77
C VAL A 27 -5.02 6.01 -13.23
N LEU A 28 -4.23 5.72 -14.27
CA LEU A 28 -4.06 4.36 -14.78
C LEU A 28 -3.33 3.44 -13.80
N ALA A 29 -2.29 3.92 -13.12
CA ALA A 29 -1.59 3.15 -12.10
C ALA A 29 -2.49 2.81 -10.92
N THR A 30 -3.33 3.75 -10.46
CA THR A 30 -4.31 3.50 -9.39
C THR A 30 -5.40 2.51 -9.83
N LEU A 31 -5.91 2.61 -11.06
CA LEU A 31 -6.87 1.62 -11.57
C LEU A 31 -6.24 0.23 -11.71
N PHE A 32 -5.00 0.17 -12.17
CA PHE A 32 -4.25 -1.08 -12.30
C PHE A 32 -4.01 -1.73 -10.93
N ILE A 33 -3.64 -0.95 -9.91
CA ILE A 33 -3.41 -1.52 -8.58
C ILE A 33 -4.70 -1.98 -7.90
N ILE A 34 -5.84 -1.32 -8.15
CA ILE A 34 -7.15 -1.80 -7.70
C ILE A 34 -7.42 -3.20 -8.26
N GLY A 35 -7.17 -3.40 -9.57
CA GLY A 35 -7.30 -4.70 -10.22
C GLY A 35 -6.35 -5.76 -9.62
N ILE A 36 -5.10 -5.38 -9.34
CA ILE A 36 -4.14 -6.28 -8.69
C ILE A 36 -4.62 -6.67 -7.29
N CYS A 37 -5.10 -5.73 -6.48
CA CYS A 37 -5.57 -6.03 -5.12
C CYS A 37 -6.75 -7.01 -5.13
N ALA A 38 -7.74 -6.76 -6.01
CA ALA A 38 -8.86 -7.68 -6.18
C ALA A 38 -8.41 -9.08 -6.61
N GLY A 39 -7.39 -9.19 -7.48
CA GLY A 39 -6.78 -10.48 -7.84
C GLY A 39 -6.02 -11.13 -6.69
N THR A 40 -5.27 -10.34 -5.91
CA THR A 40 -4.49 -10.81 -4.75
C THR A 40 -5.38 -11.40 -3.67
N HIS A 41 -6.64 -10.94 -3.53
CA HIS A 41 -7.61 -11.58 -2.65
C HIS A 41 -7.75 -13.09 -2.90
N PHE A 42 -7.93 -13.50 -4.16
CA PHE A 42 -8.05 -14.91 -4.53
C PHE A 42 -6.73 -15.68 -4.29
N LEU A 43 -5.59 -15.04 -4.54
CA LEU A 43 -4.27 -15.63 -4.30
C LEU A 43 -3.96 -15.78 -2.80
N ASN A 44 -4.57 -14.96 -1.94
CA ASN A 44 -4.45 -15.06 -0.49
C ASN A 44 -5.21 -16.28 0.07
N ILE A 45 -6.35 -16.65 -0.52
CA ILE A 45 -7.21 -17.76 -0.06
C ILE A 45 -7.00 -19.09 -0.81
N MET A 46 -6.06 -19.12 -1.75
CA MET A 46 -5.77 -20.21 -2.70
C MET A 46 -5.77 -21.64 -2.15
N ILE A 47 -5.29 -21.86 -0.92
CA ILE A 47 -5.05 -23.18 -0.32
C ILE A 47 -6.02 -23.47 0.84
N HIS A 48 -6.98 -22.56 1.09
CA HIS A 48 -7.50 -22.36 2.44
C HIS A 48 -9.02 -22.50 2.61
N GLU A 49 -9.78 -22.83 1.57
CA GLU A 49 -11.25 -22.96 1.70
C GLU A 49 -11.66 -24.01 2.75
N ASP A 50 -10.86 -25.05 2.99
CA ASP A 50 -11.22 -26.13 3.93
C ASP A 50 -10.57 -26.05 5.32
N ILE A 51 -9.54 -25.21 5.53
CA ILE A 51 -8.75 -25.20 6.79
C ILE A 51 -9.25 -24.15 7.79
N GLY A 52 -10.10 -23.19 7.40
CA GLY A 52 -10.79 -22.34 8.38
C GLY A 52 -11.46 -21.08 7.84
N THR A 53 -12.75 -20.92 8.15
CA THR A 53 -13.59 -19.74 7.87
C THR A 53 -13.00 -18.42 8.34
N PHE A 54 -12.13 -18.45 9.35
CA PHE A 54 -11.45 -17.28 9.90
C PHE A 54 -10.55 -16.59 8.87
N LEU A 55 -9.74 -17.32 8.10
CA LEU A 55 -8.81 -16.70 7.16
C LEU A 55 -9.56 -16.11 5.95
N SER A 56 -10.55 -16.82 5.43
CA SER A 56 -11.42 -16.29 4.37
C SER A 56 -12.12 -15.00 4.80
N THR A 57 -12.65 -14.98 6.03
CA THR A 57 -13.26 -13.76 6.61
C THR A 57 -12.25 -12.63 6.75
N ALA A 58 -11.06 -12.91 7.29
CA ALA A 58 -10.00 -11.91 7.45
C ALA A 58 -9.52 -11.35 6.10
N ALA A 59 -9.35 -12.22 5.09
CA ALA A 59 -8.96 -11.83 3.74
C ALA A 59 -10.00 -10.94 3.08
N LEU A 60 -11.30 -11.24 3.26
CA LEU A 60 -12.40 -10.44 2.72
C LEU A 60 -12.49 -9.06 3.41
N ILE A 61 -12.34 -9.01 4.72
CA ILE A 61 -12.31 -7.74 5.47
C ILE A 61 -11.11 -6.89 5.04
N SER A 62 -9.93 -7.51 4.93
CA SER A 62 -8.70 -6.83 4.55
C SER A 62 -8.79 -6.25 3.13
N ASP A 63 -9.26 -7.06 2.17
CA ASP A 63 -9.44 -6.65 0.79
C ASP A 63 -10.48 -5.52 0.65
N SER A 64 -11.64 -5.68 1.29
CA SER A 64 -12.69 -4.65 1.29
C SER A 64 -12.18 -3.32 1.85
N THR A 65 -11.40 -3.37 2.93
CA THR A 65 -10.83 -2.17 3.57
C THR A 65 -9.86 -1.45 2.62
N VAL A 66 -9.05 -2.20 1.89
CA VAL A 66 -8.06 -1.65 0.96
C VAL A 66 -8.71 -1.11 -0.29
N LEU A 67 -9.70 -1.81 -0.84
CA LEU A 67 -10.47 -1.34 -1.99
C LEU A 67 -11.19 -0.02 -1.67
N VAL A 68 -11.85 0.06 -0.51
CA VAL A 68 -12.46 1.32 -0.05
C VAL A 68 -11.40 2.42 0.10
N SER A 69 -10.25 2.09 0.67
CA SER A 69 -9.15 3.06 0.81
C SER A 69 -8.61 3.53 -0.55
N LEU A 70 -8.43 2.64 -1.53
CA LEU A 70 -7.97 2.98 -2.88
C LEU A 70 -9.02 3.80 -3.65
N VAL A 71 -10.32 3.57 -3.44
CA VAL A 71 -11.38 4.42 -4.02
C VAL A 71 -11.35 5.81 -3.40
N VAL A 72 -11.17 5.91 -2.08
CA VAL A 72 -11.01 7.20 -1.39
C VAL A 72 -9.73 7.91 -1.88
N PHE A 73 -8.64 7.17 -2.11
CA PHE A 73 -7.42 7.69 -2.72
C PHE A 73 -7.70 8.28 -4.09
N PHE A 74 -8.39 7.52 -4.95
CA PHE A 74 -8.73 7.91 -6.30
C PHE A 74 -9.51 9.23 -6.33
N VAL A 75 -10.49 9.41 -5.43
CA VAL A 75 -11.20 10.68 -5.27
C VAL A 75 -10.28 11.77 -4.70
N GLY A 76 -9.43 11.42 -3.74
CA GLY A 76 -8.43 12.30 -3.12
C GLY A 76 -7.42 12.88 -4.11
N LEU A 77 -7.07 12.14 -5.17
CA LEU A 77 -6.21 12.63 -6.26
C LEU A 77 -6.79 13.87 -6.95
N PHE A 78 -8.12 13.95 -7.09
CA PHE A 78 -8.79 15.11 -7.69
C PHE A 78 -8.94 16.27 -6.69
N LEU A 79 -9.04 15.97 -5.39
CA LEU A 79 -9.24 16.96 -4.32
C LEU A 79 -7.93 17.52 -3.73
N GLN A 80 -6.78 16.90 -4.02
CA GLN A 80 -5.44 17.30 -3.54
C GLN A 80 -5.38 17.51 -2.01
N LYS A 81 -6.04 16.64 -1.22
CA LYS A 81 -6.04 16.71 0.24
C LYS A 81 -5.01 15.76 0.84
N SER A 82 -3.97 16.28 1.48
CA SER A 82 -2.85 15.52 2.07
C SER A 82 -3.28 14.45 3.07
N PHE A 83 -4.31 14.71 3.88
CA PHE A 83 -4.85 13.73 4.84
C PHE A 83 -5.36 12.44 4.17
N LEU A 84 -6.07 12.56 3.05
CA LEU A 84 -6.61 11.39 2.32
C LEU A 84 -5.49 10.55 1.71
N LEU A 85 -4.38 11.20 1.33
CA LEU A 85 -3.22 10.53 0.74
C LEU A 85 -2.41 9.75 1.80
N LYS A 86 -2.30 10.27 3.04
CA LYS A 86 -1.61 9.59 4.17
C LYS A 86 -2.35 8.34 4.66
N GLN A 87 -3.68 8.37 4.69
CA GLN A 87 -4.46 7.21 5.14
C GLN A 87 -4.18 5.99 4.25
N VAL A 88 -4.06 6.22 2.95
CA VAL A 88 -3.91 5.17 1.94
C VAL A 88 -2.58 4.46 2.05
N THR A 89 -1.49 5.19 2.29
CA THR A 89 -0.17 4.55 2.45
C THR A 89 -0.15 3.59 3.65
N VAL A 90 -0.77 3.97 4.77
CA VAL A 90 -0.85 3.12 5.96
C VAL A 90 -1.71 1.88 5.71
N VAL A 91 -2.94 2.06 5.19
CA VAL A 91 -3.85 0.92 4.89
C VAL A 91 -3.22 -0.03 3.88
N PHE A 92 -2.58 0.51 2.85
CA PHE A 92 -1.94 -0.28 1.81
C PHE A 92 -0.71 -1.05 2.32
N ALA A 93 0.09 -0.45 3.20
CA ALA A 93 1.21 -1.14 3.86
C ALA A 93 0.73 -2.34 4.69
N VAL A 94 -0.32 -2.16 5.51
CA VAL A 94 -0.90 -3.25 6.30
C VAL A 94 -1.38 -4.40 5.41
N TYR A 95 -1.99 -4.10 4.27
CA TYR A 95 -2.43 -5.10 3.32
C TYR A 95 -1.30 -5.85 2.61
N ILE A 96 -0.20 -5.16 2.30
CA ILE A 96 1.01 -5.81 1.79
C ILE A 96 1.55 -6.80 2.82
N PHE A 97 1.61 -6.43 4.10
CA PHE A 97 2.04 -7.36 5.16
C PHE A 97 1.11 -8.55 5.32
N PHE A 98 -0.21 -8.33 5.29
CA PHE A 98 -1.20 -9.41 5.32
C PHE A 98 -1.02 -10.37 4.14
N SER A 99 -0.93 -9.82 2.92
CA SER A 99 -0.76 -10.63 1.70
C SER A 99 0.57 -11.38 1.69
N LEU A 100 1.64 -10.78 2.20
CA LEU A 100 2.93 -11.45 2.37
C LEU A 100 2.84 -12.62 3.36
N ALA A 101 2.10 -12.46 4.46
CA ALA A 101 1.87 -13.56 5.40
C ALA A 101 1.09 -14.71 4.75
N CYS A 102 0.01 -14.40 4.00
CA CYS A 102 -0.74 -15.38 3.21
C CYS A 102 0.14 -16.08 2.17
N PHE A 103 0.98 -15.34 1.45
CA PHE A 103 1.95 -15.89 0.51
C PHE A 103 2.91 -16.87 1.19
N CYS A 104 3.50 -16.50 2.34
CA CYS A 104 4.39 -17.38 3.08
C CYS A 104 3.68 -18.67 3.51
N CYS A 105 2.45 -18.58 4.01
CA CYS A 105 1.64 -19.75 4.36
C CYS A 105 1.40 -20.65 3.13
N ASN A 106 0.93 -20.08 2.03
CA ASN A 106 0.64 -20.81 0.80
C ASN A 106 1.91 -21.47 0.22
N PHE A 107 3.03 -20.75 0.23
CA PHE A 107 4.31 -21.22 -0.27
C PHE A 107 4.88 -22.37 0.57
N ILE A 108 4.85 -22.25 1.90
CA ILE A 108 5.30 -23.31 2.83
C ILE A 108 4.43 -24.56 2.63
N THR A 109 3.10 -24.41 2.59
CA THR A 109 2.18 -25.53 2.39
C THR A 109 2.43 -26.25 1.06
N LEU A 110 2.84 -25.53 0.00
CA LEU A 110 3.17 -26.17 -1.27
C LEU A 110 4.52 -26.88 -1.29
N ILE A 111 5.56 -26.28 -0.69
CA ILE A 111 6.90 -26.90 -0.66
C ILE A 111 6.90 -28.15 0.23
N PHE A 112 6.28 -28.04 1.41
CA PHE A 112 6.25 -29.13 2.38
C PHE A 112 5.01 -30.02 2.21
N GLY A 113 4.15 -29.73 1.23
CA GLY A 113 2.92 -30.49 0.95
C GLY A 113 3.16 -31.98 0.75
N ASP A 114 4.24 -32.33 0.05
CA ASP A 114 4.64 -33.72 -0.19
C ASP A 114 5.29 -34.39 1.03
N CYS A 115 5.67 -33.64 2.08
CA CYS A 115 6.21 -34.18 3.34
C CYS A 115 5.13 -34.61 4.33
N TYR A 116 3.89 -34.16 4.14
CA TYR A 116 2.77 -34.57 5.00
C TYR A 116 2.26 -35.96 4.61
N ARG A 117 1.65 -36.67 5.57
CA ARG A 117 0.89 -37.91 5.29
C ARG A 117 -0.13 -37.63 4.19
N GLU A 118 -0.47 -38.62 3.36
CA GLU A 118 -1.39 -38.45 2.21
C GLU A 118 -2.70 -37.74 2.57
N THR A 119 -3.25 -37.98 3.77
CA THR A 119 -4.45 -37.34 4.32
C THR A 119 -4.33 -35.83 4.55
N TYR A 120 -3.11 -35.31 4.55
CA TYR A 120 -2.74 -33.90 4.70
C TYR A 120 -1.93 -33.39 3.51
N ASN A 121 -1.70 -34.23 2.49
CA ASN A 121 -1.06 -33.79 1.25
C ASN A 121 -2.09 -33.02 0.43
N LEU A 122 -1.85 -31.72 0.30
CA LEU A 122 -2.73 -30.79 -0.38
C LEU A 122 -3.11 -31.27 -1.79
N PHE A 123 -2.17 -31.86 -2.53
CA PHE A 123 -2.43 -32.31 -3.89
C PHE A 123 -3.37 -33.52 -3.93
N THR A 124 -3.32 -34.40 -2.94
CA THR A 124 -4.23 -35.53 -2.83
C THR A 124 -5.63 -35.05 -2.46
N VAL A 125 -5.76 -34.21 -1.43
CA VAL A 125 -7.04 -33.65 -0.98
C VAL A 125 -7.77 -32.90 -2.11
N TYR A 126 -7.08 -32.03 -2.84
CA TYR A 126 -7.70 -31.31 -3.97
C TYR A 126 -7.99 -32.20 -5.18
N THR A 127 -7.30 -33.34 -5.32
CA THR A 127 -7.63 -34.33 -6.35
C THR A 127 -8.93 -35.03 -6.00
N ASP A 128 -9.11 -35.41 -4.72
CA ASP A 128 -10.33 -36.04 -4.21
C ASP A 128 -11.55 -35.11 -4.41
N PHE A 129 -11.44 -33.83 -4.05
CA PHE A 129 -12.49 -32.84 -4.30
C PHE A 129 -12.85 -32.70 -5.78
N TYR A 130 -11.84 -32.66 -6.65
CA TYR A 130 -12.07 -32.56 -8.10
C TYR A 130 -12.85 -33.76 -8.64
N LEU A 131 -12.53 -34.97 -8.16
CA LEU A 131 -13.20 -36.21 -8.54
C LEU A 131 -14.63 -36.29 -8.00
N GLU A 132 -14.88 -35.78 -6.79
CA GLU A 132 -16.23 -35.68 -6.23
C GLU A 132 -17.12 -34.72 -7.04
N GLU A 133 -16.59 -33.58 -7.48
CA GLU A 133 -17.31 -32.61 -8.30
C GLU A 133 -17.47 -33.05 -9.76
N ASN A 134 -16.58 -33.92 -10.26
CA ASN A 134 -16.54 -34.36 -11.66
C ASN A 134 -16.52 -35.89 -11.77
N PRO A 135 -17.60 -36.60 -11.35
CA PRO A 135 -17.61 -38.05 -11.26
C PRO A 135 -17.46 -38.76 -12.63
N ASP A 136 -17.81 -38.08 -13.72
CA ASP A 136 -17.74 -38.62 -15.09
C ASP A 136 -16.44 -38.24 -15.82
N THR A 137 -15.42 -37.76 -15.11
CA THR A 137 -14.15 -37.37 -15.75
C THR A 137 -13.46 -38.56 -16.40
N LYS A 138 -12.88 -38.33 -17.58
CA LYS A 138 -12.09 -39.34 -18.33
C LYS A 138 -10.60 -39.23 -18.06
N LEU A 139 -10.18 -38.22 -17.29
CA LEU A 139 -8.78 -37.98 -16.97
C LEU A 139 -8.32 -39.00 -15.94
N GLU A 140 -7.08 -39.49 -16.10
CA GLU A 140 -6.46 -40.30 -15.06
C GLU A 140 -6.15 -39.44 -13.82
N GLU A 141 -6.24 -40.03 -12.63
CA GLU A 141 -5.94 -39.36 -11.36
C GLU A 141 -4.53 -38.74 -11.35
N SER A 142 -3.56 -39.41 -11.98
CA SER A 142 -2.20 -38.93 -12.12
C SER A 142 -2.11 -37.62 -12.94
N GLU A 143 -2.98 -37.47 -13.96
CA GLU A 143 -3.06 -36.30 -14.82
C GLU A 143 -3.75 -35.14 -14.08
N ILE A 144 -4.82 -35.43 -13.33
CA ILE A 144 -5.50 -34.45 -12.47
C ILE A 144 -4.52 -33.89 -11.43
N LYS A 145 -3.79 -34.76 -10.74
CA LYS A 145 -2.79 -34.37 -9.74
C LYS A 145 -1.67 -33.50 -10.33
N LYS A 146 -1.21 -33.83 -11.54
CA LYS A 146 -0.21 -33.01 -12.27
C LYS A 146 -0.76 -31.63 -12.64
N ASN A 147 -2.00 -31.56 -13.10
CA ASN A 147 -2.66 -30.29 -13.44
C ASN A 147 -2.86 -29.41 -12.21
N LEU A 148 -3.28 -29.99 -11.08
CA LEU A 148 -3.39 -29.28 -9.80
C LEU A 148 -2.03 -28.77 -9.30
N LYS A 149 -0.98 -29.59 -9.35
CA LYS A 149 0.40 -29.13 -9.03
C LYS A 149 0.78 -27.93 -9.89
N THR A 150 0.56 -28.02 -11.20
CA THR A 150 0.90 -26.94 -12.15
C THR A 150 0.11 -25.66 -11.86
N LYS A 151 -1.19 -25.78 -11.58
CA LYS A 151 -2.05 -24.65 -11.20
C LYS A 151 -1.51 -23.93 -9.97
N PHE A 152 -1.24 -24.65 -8.89
CA PHE A 152 -0.74 -24.04 -7.65
C PHE A 152 0.63 -23.36 -7.83
N TYR A 153 1.53 -23.93 -8.64
CA TYR A 153 2.81 -23.27 -8.95
C TYR A 153 2.61 -21.97 -9.74
N LEU A 154 1.69 -21.96 -10.73
CA LEU A 154 1.37 -20.75 -11.47
C LEU A 154 0.76 -19.67 -10.57
N GLU A 155 -0.12 -20.05 -9.65
CA GLU A 155 -0.73 -19.14 -8.69
C GLU A 155 0.28 -18.57 -7.70
N VAL A 156 1.26 -19.35 -7.24
CA VAL A 156 2.40 -18.84 -6.43
C VAL A 156 3.22 -17.81 -7.20
N VAL A 157 3.54 -18.09 -8.47
CA VAL A 157 4.27 -17.14 -9.33
C VAL A 157 3.45 -15.86 -9.51
N ALA A 158 2.15 -15.97 -9.75
CA ALA A 158 1.24 -14.83 -9.84
C ALA A 158 1.22 -14.02 -8.54
N HIS A 159 1.17 -14.69 -7.39
CA HIS A 159 1.17 -14.03 -6.07
C HIS A 159 2.49 -13.28 -5.82
N MET A 160 3.62 -13.87 -6.17
CA MET A 160 4.93 -13.21 -6.10
C MET A 160 4.99 -11.95 -6.96
N LEU A 161 4.47 -12.01 -8.18
CA LEU A 161 4.39 -10.86 -9.10
C LEU A 161 3.46 -9.76 -8.55
N SER A 162 2.27 -10.13 -8.07
CA SER A 162 1.32 -9.20 -7.47
C SER A 162 1.91 -8.46 -6.27
N LEU A 163 2.59 -9.17 -5.36
CA LEU A 163 3.30 -8.56 -4.23
C LEU A 163 4.38 -7.59 -4.70
N GLY A 164 5.14 -7.95 -5.73
CA GLY A 164 6.14 -7.07 -6.34
C GLY A 164 5.54 -5.76 -6.85
N PHE A 165 4.43 -5.83 -7.59
CA PHE A 165 3.71 -4.64 -8.06
C PHE A 165 3.15 -3.80 -6.91
N MET A 166 2.59 -4.43 -5.88
CA MET A 166 2.06 -3.74 -4.71
C MET A 166 3.16 -3.01 -3.94
N ILE A 167 4.30 -3.65 -3.67
CA ILE A 167 5.45 -3.01 -3.00
C ILE A 167 5.96 -1.83 -3.83
N TYR A 168 6.10 -2.02 -5.14
CA TYR A 168 6.55 -0.96 -6.03
C TYR A 168 5.59 0.25 -6.03
N TYR A 169 4.28 0.01 -6.09
CA TYR A 169 3.26 1.06 -6.02
C TYR A 169 3.29 1.78 -4.67
N TYR A 170 3.46 1.04 -3.56
CA TYR A 170 3.59 1.61 -2.23
C TYR A 170 4.78 2.56 -2.10
N ILE A 171 5.96 2.15 -2.58
CA ILE A 171 7.18 3.00 -2.54
C ILE A 171 6.93 4.29 -3.32
N THR A 172 6.41 4.17 -4.54
CA THR A 172 6.16 5.31 -5.43
C THR A 172 5.14 6.29 -4.83
N THR A 173 4.04 5.75 -4.29
CA THR A 173 2.98 6.56 -3.68
C THR A 173 3.46 7.22 -2.39
N SER A 174 4.24 6.53 -1.56
CA SER A 174 4.79 7.08 -0.31
C SER A 174 5.75 8.24 -0.59
N SER A 175 6.65 8.10 -1.56
CA SER A 175 7.54 9.20 -1.98
C SER A 175 6.79 10.42 -2.51
N TYR A 176 5.62 10.23 -3.12
CA TYR A 176 4.76 11.34 -3.54
C TYR A 176 4.08 12.05 -2.35
N VAL A 177 3.53 11.27 -1.41
CA VAL A 177 2.91 11.81 -0.20
C VAL A 177 3.90 12.63 0.62
N GLU A 178 5.14 12.18 0.73
CA GLU A 178 6.21 12.89 1.42
C GLU A 178 6.50 14.26 0.79
N LYS A 179 6.64 14.34 -0.54
CA LYS A 179 6.86 15.60 -1.27
C LYS A 179 5.72 16.61 -1.11
N ILE A 180 4.47 16.15 -1.04
CA ILE A 180 3.32 17.04 -0.79
C ILE A 180 3.37 17.59 0.64
N ASN A 181 3.70 16.75 1.63
CA ASN A 181 3.79 17.20 3.02
C ASN A 181 4.89 18.25 3.21
N GLU A 182 6.07 18.05 2.63
CA GLU A 182 7.15 19.03 2.68
C GLU A 182 6.69 20.38 2.10
N THR A 183 5.92 20.35 1.01
CA THR A 183 5.40 21.57 0.38
C THR A 183 4.36 22.28 1.26
N GLU A 184 3.47 21.53 1.92
CA GLU A 184 2.49 22.08 2.87
C GLU A 184 3.17 22.66 4.13
N GLU A 185 4.16 21.97 4.70
CA GLU A 185 4.91 22.43 5.88
C GLU A 185 5.67 23.72 5.59
N ILE A 186 6.33 23.84 4.43
CA ILE A 186 7.00 25.08 4.01
C ILE A 186 6.00 26.24 3.88
N TYR A 187 4.81 25.97 3.36
CA TYR A 187 3.76 26.99 3.21
C TYR A 187 3.22 27.45 4.57
N VAL A 188 2.98 26.51 5.49
CA VAL A 188 2.51 26.79 6.85
C VAL A 188 3.58 27.56 7.64
N HIS A 189 4.85 27.18 7.53
CA HIS A 189 5.96 27.91 8.15
C HIS A 189 6.06 29.34 7.63
N LYS A 190 5.99 29.56 6.31
CA LYS A 190 5.99 30.91 5.73
C LYS A 190 4.82 31.77 6.20
N ILE A 191 3.64 31.20 6.40
CA ILE A 191 2.47 31.93 6.91
C ILE A 191 2.63 32.27 8.39
N LEU A 192 3.13 31.33 9.21
CA LEU A 192 3.42 31.56 10.62
C LEU A 192 4.52 32.62 10.81
N ASP A 193 5.58 32.57 10.00
CA ASP A 193 6.66 33.55 10.02
C ASP A 193 6.16 34.94 9.58
N ASN A 194 5.30 35.02 8.55
CA ASN A 194 4.68 36.28 8.14
C ASN A 194 3.71 36.85 9.19
N ASN A 195 2.96 36.00 9.90
CA ASN A 195 2.02 36.45 10.93
C ASN A 195 2.75 36.92 12.21
N ASN A 196 3.90 36.33 12.53
CA ASN A 196 4.76 36.81 13.62
C ASN A 196 5.52 38.11 13.27
N PHE A 197 5.67 38.45 11.98
CA PHE A 197 6.34 39.67 11.54
C PHE A 197 5.43 40.91 11.51
N ASN A 198 4.13 40.76 11.77
CA ASN A 198 3.16 41.85 11.68
C ASN A 198 2.71 42.44 13.03
N ILE A 199 3.44 42.15 14.11
CA ILE A 199 3.23 42.82 15.41
C ILE A 199 4.32 43.89 15.58
N ASN A 200 3.89 45.14 15.35
CA ASN A 200 4.57 46.43 15.59
C ASN A 200 5.58 46.89 14.52
N ILE A 201 5.19 47.92 13.76
CA ILE A 201 5.72 49.28 13.89
C ILE A 201 4.62 50.24 13.37
N SER A 202 3.87 50.86 14.29
CA SER A 202 3.38 52.22 14.06
C SER A 202 4.17 53.11 15.01
N ASP A 203 5.27 53.65 14.48
CA ASP A 203 6.01 54.72 15.11
C ASP A 203 5.06 55.89 15.41
N ASN A 204 4.92 56.23 16.68
CA ASN A 204 4.70 57.61 17.04
C ASN A 204 5.73 58.00 18.09
N SER A 205 6.77 58.64 17.60
CA SER A 205 7.85 59.24 18.36
C SER A 205 7.30 60.30 19.32
N ASN A 206 7.56 60.16 20.62
CA ASN A 206 8.03 61.28 21.43
C ASN A 206 8.58 60.83 22.78
N SER A 207 9.87 61.17 22.99
CA SER A 207 10.46 61.64 24.24
C SER A 207 10.17 60.86 25.53
N SER A 208 11.14 60.09 26.01
CA SER A 208 12.03 60.51 27.11
C SER A 208 12.85 59.33 27.66
N ASN A 209 14.10 59.61 27.98
CA ASN A 209 15.00 58.76 28.77
C ASN A 209 14.31 58.22 30.03
N TYR A 210 14.44 56.92 30.31
CA TYR A 210 14.98 56.35 31.56
C TYR A 210 14.79 54.81 31.58
N GLY A 211 15.86 54.08 31.92
CA GLY A 211 15.75 52.81 32.65
C GLY A 211 16.00 51.50 31.88
N LYS A 212 17.25 51.01 32.01
CA LYS A 212 17.68 49.59 32.10
C LYS A 212 16.56 48.54 32.10
N TYR A 213 16.71 47.50 31.26
CA TYR A 213 16.85 46.09 31.71
C TYR A 213 17.35 45.22 30.53
N ASN A 214 18.58 44.72 30.65
CA ASN A 214 19.08 43.62 29.83
C ASN A 214 18.43 42.32 30.32
N ARG A 215 17.71 41.62 29.43
CA ARG A 215 17.50 40.17 29.56
C ARG A 215 17.78 39.49 28.22
N THR A 216 19.00 39.00 28.12
CA THR A 216 19.40 37.92 27.23
C THR A 216 18.60 36.67 27.59
N PHE A 217 17.87 36.07 26.64
CA PHE A 217 17.38 34.70 26.79
C PHE A 217 18.08 33.82 25.76
N ASN A 218 18.91 32.93 26.32
CA ASN A 218 19.76 31.97 25.62
C ASN A 218 18.92 30.83 25.02
N SER A 219 19.22 30.51 23.77
CA SER A 219 18.86 29.26 23.11
C SER A 219 19.64 28.10 23.74
N SER A 220 18.96 27.04 24.19
CA SER A 220 19.34 25.63 23.99
C SER A 220 18.50 24.73 24.91
N LYS A 221 17.69 23.83 24.35
CA LYS A 221 17.28 22.61 25.04
C LYS A 221 17.55 21.41 24.14
N ASN A 222 18.72 20.81 24.34
CA ASN A 222 18.97 19.40 24.11
C ASN A 222 18.02 18.58 24.99
N TYR A 223 17.42 17.53 24.42
CA TYR A 223 17.03 16.36 25.22
C TYR A 223 17.70 15.11 24.64
N SER A 224 18.27 14.39 25.59
CA SER A 224 19.15 13.24 25.54
C SER A 224 18.43 11.95 25.19
N ALA A 225 19.20 11.05 24.57
CA ALA A 225 18.94 9.62 24.53
C ALA A 225 18.88 9.02 25.94
N VAL A 226 17.90 8.12 26.14
CA VAL A 226 17.98 6.91 26.97
C VAL A 226 17.29 5.81 26.17
#